data_AF-A0A1L0DG98-F1
#
_entry.id   AF-A0A1L0DG98-F1
#
_cell.length_a   1.000
_cell.length_b   1.000
_cell.length_c   1.000
_cell.angle_alpha   90.00
_cell.angle_beta   90.00
_cell.angle_gamma   90.00
#
_symmetry.space_group_name_H-M   'P 1'
#
loop_
_entity.id
_entity.type
_entity.pdbx_description
1 polymer ?
#
loop_
_entity_poly.entity_id
_entity_poly.type
_entity_poly.pdbx_seq_one_letter_code
_entity_poly.pdbx_strand_id
1 'polypeptide(L)'
;MSTDHLVPPLRYNIVQPNLYRGGYPRKVNFPFLESLNLTTIISLTPDPITKETDPQLFEFAEEKGIKLIHIECAQSGKGKKRGVPMGYTSALAALKYMIHKKFTPVYLHCLNGGQVTSLVIACLRKLQFWSSIAIFNEFINFTTNITLNDRTFVEGFKGEISIQPQDKAEWLWVGLSKGVVGNHPKIKVREESQDSKIDCASTI
;
A
#
# COMPACT_ATOMS: atom_id res chain seq x y z
N MET A 1 29.63 -22.13 -3.14
CA MET A 1 28.28 -21.54 -2.96
C MET A 1 28.46 -20.05 -3.08
N SER A 2 27.96 -19.42 -4.15
CA SER A 2 27.98 -17.96 -4.25
C SER A 2 27.10 -17.43 -3.13
N THR A 3 27.65 -16.57 -2.28
CA THR A 3 26.85 -15.79 -1.35
C THR A 3 26.15 -14.72 -2.19
N ASP A 4 24.99 -15.06 -2.76
CA ASP A 4 24.20 -14.11 -3.52
C ASP A 4 23.82 -12.95 -2.58
N HIS A 5 24.43 -11.80 -2.81
CA HIS A 5 24.19 -10.61 -2.01
C HIS A 5 22.74 -10.18 -2.18
N LEU A 6 21.95 -10.27 -1.11
CA LEU A 6 20.57 -9.80 -1.11
C LEU A 6 20.56 -8.27 -1.11
N VAL A 7 20.14 -7.66 -2.22
CA VAL A 7 20.06 -6.21 -2.37
C VAL A 7 18.60 -5.77 -2.25
N PRO A 8 18.18 -5.11 -1.16
CA PRO A 8 16.82 -4.63 -1.05
C PRO A 8 16.55 -3.49 -2.06
N PRO A 9 15.28 -3.30 -2.49
CA PRO A 9 14.91 -2.14 -3.29
C PRO A 9 15.24 -0.81 -2.61
N LEU A 10 15.37 0.24 -3.41
CA LEU A 10 15.59 1.60 -2.90
C LEU A 10 14.53 1.98 -1.83
N ARG A 11 14.96 2.54 -0.70
CA ARG A 11 14.07 2.94 0.41
C ARG A 11 13.19 1.80 0.96
N TYR A 12 13.67 0.56 0.85
CA TYR A 12 13.02 -0.57 1.48
C TYR A 12 12.85 -0.35 2.99
N ASN A 13 11.67 -0.70 3.52
CA ASN A 13 11.43 -0.81 4.95
C ASN A 13 10.22 -1.71 5.23
N ILE A 14 10.16 -2.25 6.45
CA ILE A 14 8.99 -2.93 7.00
C ILE A 14 8.07 -1.85 7.59
N VAL A 15 6.85 -1.74 7.04
CA VAL A 15 5.84 -0.80 7.55
C VAL A 15 5.10 -1.39 8.74
N GLN A 16 4.73 -2.67 8.61
CA GLN A 16 4.07 -3.54 9.58
C GLN A 16 4.44 -5.00 9.27
N PRO A 17 4.15 -5.97 10.15
CA PRO A 17 4.31 -7.39 9.83
C PRO A 17 3.62 -7.74 8.50
N ASN A 18 4.37 -8.38 7.60
CA ASN A 18 3.95 -8.75 6.24
C ASN A 18 3.48 -7.59 5.34
N LEU A 19 3.85 -6.35 5.67
CA LEU A 19 3.61 -5.17 4.85
C LEU A 19 4.91 -4.39 4.70
N TYR A 20 5.42 -4.38 3.48
CA TYR A 20 6.70 -3.80 3.11
C TYR A 20 6.49 -2.60 2.18
N ARG A 21 7.46 -1.69 2.18
CA ARG A 21 7.52 -0.58 1.23
C ARG A 21 8.86 -0.54 0.51
N GLY A 22 8.92 0.14 -0.61
CA GLY A 22 10.18 0.54 -1.24
C GLY A 22 9.98 1.14 -2.62
N GLY A 23 11.05 1.20 -3.40
CA GLY A 23 11.07 1.67 -4.78
C GLY A 23 10.75 0.58 -5.79
N TYR A 24 10.69 0.97 -7.07
CA TYR A 24 10.39 0.06 -8.16
C TYR A 24 11.42 -1.07 -8.22
N PRO A 25 11.01 -2.35 -8.12
CA PRO A 25 11.92 -3.48 -8.14
C PRO A 25 12.73 -3.55 -9.44
N ARG A 26 14.03 -3.86 -9.32
CA ARG A 26 14.89 -4.21 -10.45
C ARG A 26 15.40 -5.64 -10.27
N LYS A 27 15.92 -6.26 -11.33
CA LYS A 27 16.41 -7.64 -11.31
C LYS A 27 17.38 -7.95 -10.15
N VAL A 28 18.26 -7.01 -9.80
CA VAL A 28 19.19 -7.13 -8.66
C VAL A 28 18.47 -7.31 -7.31
N ASN A 29 17.21 -6.89 -7.21
CA ASN A 29 16.40 -6.99 -5.99
C ASN A 29 15.60 -8.30 -5.90
N PHE A 30 15.47 -9.07 -6.98
CA PHE A 30 14.57 -10.22 -7.01
C PHE A 30 14.92 -11.30 -5.98
N PRO A 31 16.20 -11.65 -5.75
CA PRO A 31 16.55 -12.61 -4.68
C PRO A 31 16.12 -12.12 -3.29
N PHE A 32 16.23 -10.81 -3.03
CA PHE A 32 15.76 -10.23 -1.77
C PHE A 32 14.23 -10.29 -1.67
N LEU A 33 13.50 -9.94 -2.72
CA LEU A 33 12.03 -9.98 -2.72
C LEU A 33 11.49 -11.40 -2.61
N GLU A 34 12.16 -12.38 -3.20
CA GLU A 34 11.83 -13.80 -3.05
C GLU A 34 11.91 -14.23 -1.59
N SER A 35 12.92 -13.76 -0.83
CA SER A 35 13.03 -14.07 0.61
C SER A 35 11.87 -13.57 1.46
N LEU A 36 11.08 -12.61 0.96
CA LEU A 36 9.90 -12.08 1.66
C LEU A 36 8.65 -12.94 1.42
N ASN A 37 8.68 -13.90 0.51
CA ASN A 37 7.54 -14.75 0.13
C ASN A 37 6.27 -13.94 -0.15
N LEU A 38 6.41 -12.89 -0.95
CA LEU A 38 5.32 -11.98 -1.28
C LEU A 38 4.19 -12.73 -1.99
N THR A 39 2.95 -12.36 -1.72
CA THR A 39 1.78 -12.79 -2.51
C THR A 39 1.24 -11.65 -3.36
N THR A 40 1.53 -10.40 -3.00
CA THR A 40 1.02 -9.22 -3.69
C THR A 40 2.08 -8.12 -3.81
N ILE A 41 2.23 -7.54 -5.00
CA ILE A 41 2.96 -6.29 -5.24
C ILE A 41 1.97 -5.22 -5.69
N ILE A 42 1.96 -4.08 -5.00
CA ILE A 42 1.14 -2.92 -5.36
C ILE A 42 2.04 -1.86 -6.00
N SER A 43 1.83 -1.61 -7.29
CA SER A 43 2.57 -0.62 -8.08
C SER A 43 1.78 0.68 -8.24
N LEU A 44 2.28 1.74 -7.61
CA LEU A 44 1.79 3.12 -7.72
C LEU A 44 2.57 3.87 -8.81
N THR A 45 2.32 3.52 -10.07
CA THR A 45 3.04 4.02 -11.26
C THR A 45 2.08 4.56 -12.32
N PRO A 46 2.56 5.37 -13.28
CA PRO A 46 1.72 5.80 -14.41
C PRO A 46 1.23 4.59 -15.21
N ASP A 47 2.15 3.72 -15.60
CA ASP A 47 1.85 2.54 -16.42
C ASP A 47 1.87 1.24 -15.59
N PRO A 48 1.08 0.23 -15.96
CA PRO A 48 1.09 -1.08 -15.33
C PRO A 48 2.36 -1.88 -15.67
N ILE A 49 2.66 -2.88 -14.85
CA ILE A 49 3.71 -3.87 -15.10
C ILE A 49 3.09 -4.99 -15.93
N THR A 50 3.47 -5.09 -17.20
CA THR A 50 3.04 -6.14 -18.13
C THR A 50 4.26 -6.78 -18.78
N LYS A 51 4.04 -7.86 -19.54
CA LYS A 51 5.10 -8.50 -20.31
C LYS A 51 5.79 -7.55 -21.30
N GLU A 52 5.08 -6.54 -21.79
CA GLU A 52 5.57 -5.55 -22.74
C GLU A 52 6.30 -4.40 -22.05
N THR A 53 5.81 -3.94 -20.90
CA THR A 53 6.36 -2.76 -20.21
C THR A 53 7.57 -3.09 -19.33
N ASP A 54 7.55 -4.24 -18.63
CA ASP A 54 8.68 -4.77 -17.87
C ASP A 54 8.61 -6.32 -17.81
N PRO A 55 9.11 -7.00 -18.85
CA PRO A 55 9.09 -8.46 -18.90
C PRO A 55 9.79 -9.12 -17.71
N GLN A 56 10.85 -8.51 -17.19
CA GLN A 56 11.64 -9.13 -16.11
C GLN A 56 10.86 -9.17 -14.80
N LEU A 57 10.22 -8.06 -14.41
CA LEU A 57 9.42 -8.03 -13.19
C LEU A 57 8.12 -8.81 -13.37
N PHE A 58 7.53 -8.79 -14.56
CA PHE A 58 6.33 -9.57 -14.88
C PHE A 58 6.59 -11.07 -14.76
N GLU A 59 7.65 -11.58 -15.40
CA GLU A 59 8.02 -13.00 -15.37
C GLU A 59 8.40 -13.46 -13.95
N PHE A 60 9.13 -12.63 -13.19
CA PHE A 60 9.42 -12.91 -11.79
C PHE A 60 8.13 -13.04 -10.94
N ALA A 61 7.17 -12.14 -11.15
CA ALA A 61 5.90 -12.19 -10.44
C ALA A 61 5.09 -13.44 -10.80
N GLU A 62 5.01 -13.79 -12.09
CA GLU A 62 4.34 -15.01 -12.57
C GLU A 62 4.99 -16.27 -11.98
N GLU A 63 6.33 -16.38 -12.03
CA GLU A 63 7.08 -17.54 -11.52
C GLU A 63 6.84 -17.76 -10.02
N LYS A 64 6.80 -16.67 -9.25
CA LYS A 64 6.61 -16.73 -7.78
C LYS A 64 5.14 -16.68 -7.35
N GLY A 65 4.19 -16.64 -8.29
CA GLY A 65 2.76 -16.55 -7.99
C GLY A 65 2.36 -15.24 -7.30
N ILE A 66 3.08 -14.15 -7.56
CA ILE A 66 2.83 -12.82 -7.00
C ILE A 66 1.79 -12.10 -7.84
N LYS A 67 0.70 -11.66 -7.21
CA LYS A 67 -0.29 -10.81 -7.86
C LYS A 67 0.22 -9.37 -8.01
N LEU A 68 0.32 -8.90 -9.25
CA LEU A 68 0.62 -7.51 -9.59
C LEU A 68 -0.67 -6.67 -9.55
N ILE A 69 -0.74 -5.71 -8.64
CA ILE A 69 -1.83 -4.74 -8.53
C ILE A 69 -1.33 -3.38 -9.00
N HIS A 70 -1.86 -2.89 -10.11
CA HIS A 70 -1.57 -1.54 -10.59
C HIS A 70 -2.62 -0.55 -10.08
N ILE A 71 -2.16 0.57 -9.54
CA ILE A 71 -2.99 1.72 -9.18
C ILE A 71 -2.33 2.94 -9.81
N GLU A 72 -2.96 3.44 -10.87
CA GLU A 72 -2.45 4.58 -11.63
C GLU A 72 -2.22 5.80 -10.73
N CYS A 73 -1.03 6.37 -10.83
CA CYS A 73 -0.64 7.61 -10.19
C CYS A 73 0.12 8.47 -11.20
N ALA A 74 -0.20 9.77 -11.22
CA ALA A 74 0.52 10.71 -12.06
C ALA A 74 2.00 10.80 -11.64
N GLN A 75 2.87 11.16 -12.59
CA GLN A 75 4.23 11.49 -12.23
C GLN A 75 4.23 12.66 -11.24
N SER A 76 4.88 12.46 -10.11
CA SER A 76 5.15 13.55 -9.18
C SER A 76 6.04 14.57 -9.89
N GLY A 77 5.56 15.82 -10.04
CA GLY A 77 6.39 16.93 -10.51
C GLY A 77 7.62 17.17 -9.63
N LYS A 78 8.36 18.27 -9.84
CA LYS A 78 9.52 18.63 -9.00
C LYS A 78 9.27 19.95 -8.25
N GLY A 79 9.90 20.11 -7.08
CA GLY A 79 9.93 21.37 -6.34
C GLY A 79 8.75 21.63 -5.38
N LYS A 80 8.72 22.85 -4.83
CA LYS A 80 7.81 23.26 -3.73
C LYS A 80 6.34 23.43 -4.15
N LYS A 81 6.06 23.65 -5.44
CA LYS A 81 4.69 23.83 -6.01
C LYS A 81 4.09 22.55 -6.60
N ARG A 82 4.72 21.40 -6.33
CA ARG A 82 4.30 20.11 -6.86
C ARG A 82 2.90 19.74 -6.34
N GLY A 83 1.99 19.36 -7.24
CA GLY A 83 0.68 18.83 -6.88
C GLY A 83 0.75 17.42 -6.30
N VAL A 84 -0.37 16.94 -5.75
CA VAL A 84 -0.45 15.57 -5.25
C VAL A 84 -0.64 14.61 -6.43
N PRO A 85 0.19 13.57 -6.57
CA PRO A 85 0.22 12.68 -7.73
C PRO A 85 -0.94 11.67 -7.78
N MET A 86 -1.83 11.66 -6.77
CA MET A 86 -2.92 10.69 -6.66
C MET A 86 -4.12 11.27 -5.90
N GLY A 87 -5.30 10.68 -6.12
CA GLY A 87 -6.52 11.00 -5.39
C GLY A 87 -6.76 10.12 -4.16
N TYR A 88 -7.76 10.47 -3.36
CA TYR A 88 -8.17 9.67 -2.19
C TYR A 88 -8.68 8.28 -2.57
N THR A 89 -9.36 8.15 -3.72
CA THR A 89 -9.85 6.87 -4.24
C THR A 89 -8.71 5.88 -4.49
N SER A 90 -7.63 6.32 -5.13
CA SER A 90 -6.42 5.52 -5.35
C SER A 90 -5.76 5.11 -4.03
N ALA A 91 -5.69 6.02 -3.06
CA ALA A 91 -5.13 5.72 -1.75
C ALA A 91 -5.99 4.68 -0.99
N LEU A 92 -7.32 4.84 -0.99
CA LEU A 92 -8.25 3.87 -0.40
C LEU A 92 -8.16 2.50 -1.08
N ALA A 93 -8.02 2.47 -2.40
CA ALA A 93 -7.81 1.24 -3.16
C ALA A 93 -6.53 0.53 -2.72
N ALA A 94 -5.42 1.25 -2.54
CA ALA A 94 -4.18 0.67 -2.03
C ALA A 94 -4.35 0.14 -0.60
N LEU A 95 -4.99 0.92 0.29
CA LEU A 95 -5.26 0.49 1.67
C LEU A 95 -6.05 -0.80 1.73
N LYS A 96 -7.04 -1.01 0.85
CA LYS A 96 -7.79 -2.28 0.76
C LYS A 96 -6.86 -3.48 0.63
N TYR A 97 -5.84 -3.41 -0.22
CA TYR A 97 -4.88 -4.51 -0.38
C TYR A 97 -3.91 -4.63 0.79
N MET A 98 -3.55 -3.52 1.43
CA MET A 98 -2.56 -3.51 2.52
C MET A 98 -3.11 -4.04 3.85
N ILE A 99 -4.42 -3.91 4.09
CA ILE A 99 -5.02 -4.18 5.42
C ILE A 99 -5.77 -5.51 5.52
N HIS A 100 -5.83 -6.31 4.45
CA HIS A 100 -6.51 -7.61 4.42
C HIS A 100 -5.51 -8.76 4.30
N LYS A 101 -5.65 -9.76 5.18
CA LYS A 101 -4.77 -10.94 5.32
C LYS A 101 -4.64 -11.73 4.03
N LYS A 102 -5.72 -11.85 3.25
CA LYS A 102 -5.71 -12.57 1.97
C LYS A 102 -4.71 -12.06 0.93
N PHE A 103 -4.20 -10.83 1.08
CA PHE A 103 -3.21 -10.26 0.16
C PHE A 103 -1.80 -10.24 0.76
N THR A 104 -1.62 -10.64 2.02
CA THR A 104 -0.32 -10.61 2.69
C THR A 104 0.52 -11.84 2.34
N PRO A 105 1.86 -11.73 2.25
CA PRO A 105 2.66 -10.52 2.41
C PRO A 105 2.64 -9.57 1.20
N VAL A 106 2.56 -8.26 1.49
CA VAL A 106 2.41 -7.18 0.51
C VAL A 106 3.68 -6.35 0.39
N TYR A 107 4.11 -6.04 -0.84
CA TYR A 107 5.11 -5.01 -1.11
C TYR A 107 4.50 -3.83 -1.88
N LEU A 108 4.51 -2.64 -1.27
CA LEU A 108 4.01 -1.40 -1.87
C LEU A 108 5.17 -0.58 -2.43
N HIS A 109 5.08 -0.17 -3.69
CA HIS A 109 6.07 0.73 -4.27
C HIS A 109 5.48 1.78 -5.21
N CYS A 110 6.28 2.80 -5.46
CA CYS A 110 6.16 3.68 -6.62
C CYS A 110 7.49 3.64 -7.39
N LEU A 111 7.78 4.63 -8.23
CA LEU A 111 9.04 4.66 -9.00
C LEU A 111 10.29 4.63 -8.11
N ASN A 112 10.32 5.43 -7.03
CA ASN A 112 11.50 5.55 -6.16
C ASN A 112 11.23 5.29 -4.67
N GLY A 113 10.02 4.84 -4.33
CA GLY A 113 9.62 4.54 -2.96
C GLY A 113 9.57 5.73 -2.03
N GLY A 114 9.61 6.95 -2.57
CA GLY A 114 9.54 8.20 -1.81
C GLY A 114 8.10 8.69 -1.74
N GLN A 115 7.80 9.72 -2.54
CA GLN A 115 6.61 10.56 -2.36
C GLN A 115 5.27 9.81 -2.38
N VAL A 116 4.96 9.12 -3.48
CA VAL A 116 3.65 8.48 -3.69
C VAL A 116 3.45 7.35 -2.67
N THR A 117 4.47 6.51 -2.46
CA THR A 117 4.46 5.47 -1.42
C THR A 117 4.25 6.08 -0.04
N SER A 118 5.00 7.12 0.33
CA SER A 118 4.84 7.80 1.63
C SER A 118 3.46 8.43 1.81
N LEU A 119 2.81 8.93 0.75
CA LEU A 119 1.43 9.43 0.82
C LEU A 119 0.45 8.32 1.19
N VAL A 120 0.54 7.15 0.55
CA VAL A 120 -0.32 6.01 0.88
C VAL A 120 -0.03 5.49 2.29
N ILE A 121 1.24 5.40 2.70
CA ILE A 121 1.59 5.00 4.08
C ILE A 121 1.05 6.03 5.09
N ALA A 122 1.12 7.34 4.81
CA ALA A 122 0.54 8.34 5.68
C ALA A 122 -0.99 8.24 5.80
N CYS A 123 -1.68 7.90 4.71
CA CYS A 123 -3.10 7.55 4.74
C CYS A 123 -3.38 6.31 5.60
N LEU A 124 -2.52 5.29 5.55
CA LEU A 124 -2.59 4.14 6.45
C LEU A 124 -2.42 4.57 7.90
N ARG A 125 -1.38 5.34 8.23
CA ARG A 125 -1.14 5.80 9.61
C ARG A 125 -2.31 6.62 10.15
N LYS A 126 -2.95 7.41 9.29
CA LYS A 126 -4.18 8.12 9.66
C LYS A 126 -5.31 7.17 10.01
N LEU A 127 -5.53 6.12 9.21
CA LEU A 127 -6.48 5.05 9.52
C LEU A 127 -6.15 4.33 10.85
N GLN A 128 -4.86 4.27 11.20
CA GLN A 128 -4.37 3.73 12.48
C GLN A 128 -4.42 4.75 13.63
N PHE A 129 -5.07 5.91 13.47
CA PHE A 129 -5.20 6.96 14.48
C PHE A 129 -3.87 7.58 14.94
N TRP A 130 -2.84 7.58 14.09
CA TRP A 130 -1.60 8.28 14.40
C TRP A 130 -1.80 9.80 14.40
N SER A 131 -1.03 10.51 15.24
CA SER A 131 -1.00 11.96 15.22
C SER A 131 -0.30 12.49 13.95
N SER A 132 -0.72 13.65 13.44
CA SER A 132 -0.09 14.26 12.26
C SER A 132 1.42 14.42 12.40
N ILE A 133 1.92 14.71 13.60
CA ILE A 133 3.35 14.83 13.89
C ILE A 133 4.06 13.50 13.62
N ALA A 134 3.56 12.39 14.17
CA ALA A 134 4.15 11.07 13.96
C ALA A 134 4.09 10.64 12.48
N ILE A 135 2.96 10.91 11.82
CA ILE A 135 2.78 10.63 10.39
C ILE A 135 3.83 11.37 9.56
N PHE A 136 4.01 12.67 9.78
CA PHE A 136 4.95 13.46 8.98
C PHE A 136 6.41 13.21 9.33
N ASN A 137 6.71 12.81 10.57
CA ASN A 137 8.06 12.34 10.93
C ASN A 137 8.43 11.05 10.19
N GLU A 138 7.50 10.08 10.09
CA GLU A 138 7.73 8.89 9.26
C GLU A 138 7.86 9.28 7.77
N PHE A 139 7.00 10.18 7.29
CA PHE A 139 6.99 10.60 5.90
C PHE A 139 8.35 11.12 5.42
N ILE A 140 8.96 12.05 6.17
CA ILE A 140 10.21 12.71 5.79
C ILE A 140 11.43 11.78 5.84
N ASN A 141 11.37 10.67 6.57
CA ASN A 141 12.45 9.67 6.55
C ASN A 141 12.62 9.02 5.17
N PHE A 142 11.59 9.05 4.33
CA PHE A 142 11.61 8.42 3.00
C PHE A 142 11.54 9.42 1.85
N THR A 143 11.47 10.72 2.13
CA THR A 143 11.33 11.75 1.10
C THR A 143 12.31 12.88 1.34
N THR A 144 12.85 13.46 0.26
CA THR A 144 13.73 14.63 0.39
C THR A 144 13.00 15.86 0.93
N ASN A 145 11.71 15.99 0.62
CA ASN A 145 10.87 17.09 1.08
C ASN A 145 9.41 16.68 1.19
N ILE A 146 8.69 17.36 2.09
CA ILE A 146 7.24 17.33 2.17
C ILE A 146 6.69 18.71 1.82
N THR A 147 5.74 18.78 0.90
CA THR A 147 5.12 20.04 0.45
C THR A 147 3.87 20.34 1.27
N LEU A 148 3.38 21.58 1.21
CA LEU A 148 2.09 21.95 1.79
C LEU A 148 0.95 21.10 1.20
N ASN A 149 0.99 20.82 -0.10
CA ASN A 149 -0.02 19.99 -0.77
C ASN A 149 -0.07 18.57 -0.20
N ASP A 150 1.09 17.97 0.12
CA ASP A 150 1.15 16.64 0.75
C ASP A 150 0.53 16.68 2.16
N ARG A 151 0.84 17.71 2.94
CA ARG A 151 0.28 17.88 4.29
C ARG A 151 -1.24 18.04 4.24
N THR A 152 -1.72 18.96 3.41
CA THR A 152 -3.15 19.22 3.21
C THR A 152 -3.88 17.96 2.72
N PHE A 153 -3.27 17.17 1.84
CA PHE A 153 -3.83 15.91 1.39
C PHE A 153 -3.96 14.90 2.53
N VAL A 154 -2.90 14.67 3.30
CA VAL A 154 -2.92 13.72 4.42
C VAL A 154 -3.91 14.19 5.49
N GLU A 155 -3.92 15.46 5.87
CA GLU A 155 -4.86 16.03 6.84
C GLU A 155 -6.31 16.01 6.34
N GLY A 156 -6.52 16.22 5.05
CA GLY A 156 -7.81 16.18 4.37
C GLY A 156 -8.31 14.77 4.04
N PHE A 157 -7.44 13.76 4.09
CA PHE A 157 -7.76 12.39 3.67
C PHE A 157 -9.02 11.88 4.38
N LYS A 158 -9.99 11.48 3.55
CA LYS A 158 -11.31 11.01 3.95
C LYS A 158 -11.79 9.95 2.98
N GLY A 159 -12.70 9.10 3.43
CA GLY A 159 -13.24 8.04 2.60
C GLY A 159 -13.99 6.99 3.38
N GLU A 160 -14.24 5.89 2.71
CA GLU A 160 -14.89 4.72 3.30
C GLU A 160 -14.02 3.49 3.05
N ILE A 161 -13.87 2.65 4.08
CA ILE A 161 -13.14 1.38 4.02
C ILE A 161 -14.05 0.28 4.53
N SER A 162 -14.24 -0.73 3.69
CA SER A 162 -14.87 -1.99 4.09
C SER A 162 -13.84 -2.92 4.72
N ILE A 163 -14.23 -3.55 5.83
CA ILE A 163 -13.43 -4.53 6.55
C ILE A 163 -14.26 -5.78 6.81
N GLN A 164 -13.65 -6.93 6.58
CA GLN A 164 -14.16 -8.22 7.07
C GLN A 164 -13.39 -8.58 8.34
N PRO A 165 -14.02 -8.70 9.52
CA PRO A 165 -13.33 -8.91 10.79
C PRO A 165 -12.32 -10.07 10.80
N GLN A 166 -12.64 -11.16 10.11
CA GLN A 166 -11.80 -12.35 9.95
C GLN A 166 -10.58 -12.15 9.02
N ASP A 167 -10.70 -11.25 8.04
CA ASP A 167 -9.66 -10.99 7.02
C ASP A 167 -8.86 -9.73 7.36
N LYS A 168 -9.21 -8.97 8.40
CA LYS A 168 -8.48 -7.77 8.81
C LYS A 168 -7.08 -8.10 9.33
N ALA A 169 -6.08 -7.32 8.94
CA ALA A 169 -4.74 -7.40 9.52
C ALA A 169 -4.78 -7.21 11.05
N GLU A 170 -3.98 -8.03 11.76
CA GLU A 170 -3.97 -8.06 13.22
C GLU A 170 -3.48 -6.73 13.79
N TRP A 171 -2.41 -6.19 13.19
CA TRP A 171 -1.78 -4.93 13.58
C TRP A 171 -2.63 -3.67 13.34
N LEU A 172 -3.75 -3.75 12.58
CA LEU A 172 -4.43 -2.53 12.09
C LEU A 172 -4.94 -1.62 13.21
N TRP A 173 -5.54 -2.19 14.26
CA TRP A 173 -6.20 -1.45 15.35
C TRP A 173 -5.99 -2.13 16.70
N VAL A 174 -4.79 -2.68 16.93
CA VAL A 174 -4.44 -3.31 18.21
C VAL A 174 -4.60 -2.28 19.33
N GLY A 175 -5.35 -2.65 20.37
CA GLY A 175 -5.61 -1.79 21.53
C GLY A 175 -6.71 -0.74 21.33
N LEU A 176 -7.37 -0.67 20.17
CA LEU A 176 -8.51 0.24 19.95
C LEU A 176 -9.84 -0.49 20.08
N SER A 177 -10.81 0.15 20.74
CA SER A 177 -12.16 -0.38 20.85
C SER A 177 -12.94 -0.19 19.54
N LYS A 178 -13.96 -1.03 19.31
CA LYS A 178 -14.87 -0.89 18.16
C LYS A 178 -15.53 0.49 18.10
N GLY A 179 -15.85 1.08 19.26
CA GLY A 179 -16.43 2.42 19.35
C GLY A 179 -15.48 3.51 18.85
N VAL A 180 -14.19 3.42 19.16
CA VAL A 180 -13.18 4.38 18.66
C VAL A 180 -13.03 4.24 17.15
N VAL A 181 -12.91 3.00 16.66
CA VAL A 181 -12.76 2.70 15.23
C VAL A 181 -13.98 3.18 14.42
N GLY A 182 -15.20 2.88 14.88
CA GLY A 182 -16.44 3.27 14.20
C GLY A 182 -16.66 4.78 14.16
N ASN A 183 -16.11 5.52 15.13
CA ASN A 183 -16.18 6.98 15.20
C ASN A 183 -14.93 7.68 14.64
N HIS A 184 -14.17 7.03 13.74
CA HIS A 184 -12.98 7.64 13.16
C HIS A 184 -13.32 9.00 12.49
N PRO A 185 -12.60 10.10 12.79
CA PRO A 185 -13.04 11.47 12.45
C PRO A 185 -13.29 11.77 10.97
N LYS A 186 -12.57 11.09 10.07
CA LYS A 186 -12.63 11.36 8.61
C LYS A 186 -12.82 10.13 7.72
N ILE A 187 -12.79 8.93 8.28
CA ILE A 187 -12.80 7.69 7.51
C ILE A 187 -13.93 6.85 8.07
N LYS A 188 -14.91 6.52 7.24
CA LYS A 188 -16.01 5.66 7.63
C LYS A 188 -15.56 4.21 7.49
N VAL A 189 -15.62 3.45 8.58
CA VAL A 189 -15.34 2.01 8.57
C VAL A 189 -16.66 1.28 8.49
N ARG A 190 -16.82 0.41 7.49
CA ARG A 190 -17.97 -0.50 7.40
C ARG A 190 -17.49 -1.94 7.62
N GLU A 191 -18.16 -2.65 8.51
CA GLU A 191 -17.98 -4.09 8.64
C GLU A 191 -18.88 -4.79 7.61
N GLU A 192 -18.30 -5.57 6.71
CA GLU A 192 -19.08 -6.42 5.79
C GLU A 192 -19.55 -7.67 6.55
N SER A 193 -20.87 -7.81 6.72
CA SER A 193 -21.52 -9.01 7.26
C SER A 193 -21.37 -10.17 6.26
N GLN A 194 -21.16 -11.40 6.74
CA GLN A 194 -20.99 -12.60 5.89
C GLN A 194 -22.25 -13.04 5.10
N ASP A 195 -23.34 -12.27 5.11
CA ASP A 195 -24.65 -12.68 4.56
C ASP A 195 -24.85 -12.40 3.07
N SER A 196 -23.86 -12.72 2.22
CA SER A 196 -24.05 -12.68 0.76
C SER A 196 -23.55 -13.95 0.05
N LYS A 197 -23.78 -15.11 0.69
CA LYS A 197 -23.79 -16.42 0.02
C LYS A 197 -25.11 -17.15 0.25
N ILE A 198 -26.23 -16.58 -0.21
CA ILE A 198 -27.45 -17.33 -0.53
C ILE A 198 -27.99 -16.76 -1.85
N ASP A 199 -28.41 -17.66 -2.75
CA ASP A 199 -28.97 -17.51 -4.11
C ASP A 199 -27.93 -17.33 -5.23
N CYS A 200 -27.68 -18.28 -6.14
CA CYS A 200 -28.59 -19.24 -6.78
C CYS A 200 -27.96 -20.64 -6.90
N ALA A 201 -28.48 -21.60 -6.13
CA ALA A 201 -28.63 -22.97 -6.58
C ALA A 201 -30.14 -23.23 -6.57
N SER A 202 -30.78 -23.01 -7.73
CA SER A 202 -32.10 -23.55 -8.15
C SER A 202 -32.66 -22.66 -9.25
N THR A 203 -32.61 -23.12 -10.49
CA THR A 203 -33.75 -23.16 -11.42
C THR A 203 -33.28 -23.85 -12.70
N ILE A 204 -33.66 -25.13 -12.80
CA ILE A 204 -33.95 -25.95 -13.99
C ILE A 204 -32.86 -26.06 -15.06
#